data_AF-A0AA88SYA9-F1
#
_entry.id   AF-A0AA88SYA9-F1
#
_cell.length_a   1.000
_cell.length_b   1.000
_cell.length_c   1.000
_cell.angle_alpha   90.00
_cell.angle_beta   90.00
_cell.angle_gamma   90.00
#
_symmetry.space_group_name_H-M   'P 1'
#
loop_
_entity.id
_entity.type
_entity.pdbx_description
1 polymer ?
#
loop_
_entity_poly.entity_id
_entity_poly.type
_entity_poly.pdbx_seq_one_letter_code
_entity_poly.pdbx_strand_id
1 'polypeptide(L)'
;MGAFFYICFHVCLHLFLFLFSDSSSVSSPCKLWRQFHLNGLHKAGDVNLGGLFEVHYTSVFPEWTFTSEPRQPTCTGFDTQGFRHAMMMVFAVEEINTNFNLLPNITLGYSLYDNCGALVIGFRAALVLASGQEQQFLFQENCLGNPPVLGIVGDSYSTFSIASSNVLGLFRLPMLQRRFMLNGMHKPGDVILGGLFEVHYTSVFPELTFTTKPNQPSCQGFDPPGFRHAMTMAFAIDEINKNSNLLPNLTLGYSLYDNCATLVIGFSAALSLASGREEQFLAQENCVGSPPVLGIVGELLCHMLVSE
;
A
#
# COMPACT_ATOMS: atom_id res chain seq x y z
N MET A 1 -71.78 -19.37 13.65
CA MET A 1 -70.44 -20.01 13.72
C MET A 1 -69.66 -19.96 12.39
N GLY A 2 -70.31 -19.95 11.21
CA GLY A 2 -69.59 -20.00 9.91
C GLY A 2 -68.74 -18.75 9.56
N ALA A 3 -69.20 -17.54 9.88
CA ALA A 3 -68.48 -16.31 9.50
C ALA A 3 -67.14 -16.13 10.24
N PHE A 4 -67.05 -16.58 11.49
CA PHE A 4 -65.83 -16.46 12.29
C PHE A 4 -64.73 -17.43 11.81
N PHE A 5 -65.11 -18.64 11.41
CA PHE A 5 -64.19 -19.60 10.79
C PHE A 5 -63.70 -19.13 9.42
N TYR A 6 -64.55 -18.46 8.64
CA TYR A 6 -64.18 -17.95 7.31
C TYR A 6 -63.15 -16.82 7.39
N ILE A 7 -63.31 -15.90 8.35
CA ILE A 7 -62.36 -14.81 8.60
C ILE A 7 -61.04 -15.38 9.13
N CYS A 8 -61.08 -16.33 10.07
CA CYS A 8 -59.87 -16.93 10.62
C CYS A 8 -59.09 -17.71 9.55
N PHE A 9 -59.79 -18.42 8.66
CA PHE A 9 -59.15 -19.13 7.54
C PHE A 9 -58.50 -18.16 6.54
N HIS A 10 -59.15 -17.05 6.19
CA HIS A 10 -58.56 -16.04 5.30
C HIS A 10 -57.38 -15.31 5.94
N VAL A 11 -57.46 -14.99 7.23
CA VAL A 11 -56.35 -14.35 7.96
C VAL A 11 -55.17 -15.32 8.06
N CYS A 12 -55.40 -16.60 8.38
CA CYS A 12 -54.34 -17.61 8.39
C CYS A 12 -53.76 -17.87 6.99
N LEU A 13 -54.58 -17.86 5.94
CA LEU A 13 -54.10 -18.00 4.56
C LEU A 13 -53.25 -16.80 4.13
N HIS A 14 -53.66 -15.57 4.49
CA HIS A 14 -52.85 -14.38 4.24
C HIS A 14 -51.57 -14.37 5.07
N LEU A 15 -51.61 -14.81 6.34
CA LEU A 15 -50.41 -14.93 7.18
C LEU A 15 -49.47 -16.00 6.63
N PHE A 16 -49.99 -17.12 6.16
CA PHE A 16 -49.22 -18.19 5.52
C PHE A 16 -48.61 -17.71 4.20
N LEU A 17 -49.36 -17.01 3.34
CA LEU A 17 -48.81 -16.41 2.12
C LEU A 17 -47.77 -15.31 2.41
N PHE A 18 -47.89 -14.58 3.53
CA PHE A 18 -46.89 -13.59 3.96
C PHE A 18 -45.61 -14.26 4.50
N LEU A 19 -45.75 -15.37 5.22
CA LEU A 19 -44.64 -16.15 5.77
C LEU A 19 -43.92 -17.01 4.70
N PHE A 20 -44.60 -17.38 3.62
CA PHE A 20 -44.04 -18.12 2.48
C PHE A 20 -43.72 -17.25 1.25
N SER A 21 -43.82 -15.93 1.38
CA SER A 21 -43.12 -15.01 0.49
C SER A 21 -41.63 -15.02 0.87
N ASP A 22 -41.00 -16.19 0.77
CA ASP A 22 -39.56 -16.30 0.68
C ASP A 22 -39.22 -15.62 -0.64
N SER A 23 -38.83 -14.37 -0.56
CA SER A 23 -38.10 -13.75 -1.64
C SER A 23 -36.83 -14.56 -1.79
N SER A 24 -36.87 -15.57 -2.67
CA SER A 24 -35.70 -15.95 -3.43
C SER A 24 -35.31 -14.70 -4.22
N SER A 25 -34.65 -13.77 -3.53
CA SER A 25 -33.87 -12.71 -4.12
C SER A 25 -32.79 -13.48 -4.86
N VAL A 26 -33.09 -13.82 -6.11
CA VAL A 26 -32.06 -14.20 -7.06
C VAL A 26 -31.25 -12.93 -7.17
N SER A 27 -30.17 -12.85 -6.37
CA SER A 27 -29.23 -11.72 -6.40
C SER A 27 -28.89 -11.50 -7.86
N SER A 28 -29.24 -10.35 -8.41
CA SER A 28 -28.82 -10.00 -9.76
C SER A 28 -27.31 -10.18 -9.84
N PRO A 29 -26.77 -11.02 -10.75
CA PRO A 29 -25.34 -11.29 -10.79
C PRO A 29 -24.61 -9.96 -10.97
N CYS A 30 -23.55 -9.73 -10.16
CA CYS A 30 -22.71 -8.57 -10.36
C CYS A 30 -22.09 -8.70 -11.74
N LYS A 31 -22.28 -7.69 -12.59
CA LYS A 31 -21.66 -7.65 -13.90
C LYS A 31 -20.48 -6.69 -13.84
N LEU A 32 -19.32 -7.15 -14.31
CA LEU A 32 -18.14 -6.31 -14.46
C LEU A 32 -18.52 -5.08 -15.28
N TRP A 33 -18.43 -3.89 -14.66
CA TRP A 33 -18.88 -2.66 -15.30
C TRP A 33 -17.95 -2.24 -16.44
N ARG A 34 -16.64 -2.47 -16.26
CA ARG A 34 -15.63 -2.14 -17.26
C ARG A 34 -14.42 -3.05 -17.13
N GLN A 35 -13.85 -3.43 -18.28
CA GLN A 35 -12.57 -4.13 -18.35
C GLN A 35 -11.45 -3.15 -18.74
N PHE A 36 -10.35 -3.18 -17.99
CA PHE A 36 -9.16 -2.39 -18.29
C PHE A 36 -8.12 -3.29 -18.98
N HIS A 37 -7.59 -2.85 -20.11
CA HIS A 37 -6.58 -3.59 -20.86
C HIS A 37 -5.22 -3.07 -20.41
N LEU A 38 -4.73 -3.64 -19.30
CA LEU A 38 -3.49 -3.24 -18.68
C LEU A 38 -2.36 -4.16 -19.14
N ASN A 39 -1.16 -3.61 -19.30
CA ASN A 39 0.04 -4.41 -19.51
C ASN A 39 0.33 -5.18 -18.22
N GLY A 40 0.36 -6.51 -18.30
CA GLY A 40 0.53 -7.34 -17.12
C GLY A 40 1.15 -8.70 -17.41
N LEU A 41 1.63 -9.33 -16.34
CA LEU A 41 2.24 -10.65 -16.34
C LEU A 41 1.54 -11.51 -15.29
N HIS A 42 1.10 -12.71 -15.70
CA HIS A 42 0.25 -13.56 -14.87
C HIS A 42 0.77 -15.00 -14.83
N LYS A 43 0.66 -15.63 -13.67
CA LYS A 43 0.87 -17.07 -13.46
C LYS A 43 -0.13 -17.52 -12.41
N ALA A 44 -0.94 -18.52 -12.73
CA ALA A 44 -1.90 -19.06 -11.79
C ALA A 44 -1.20 -19.89 -10.70
N GLY A 45 -1.74 -19.83 -9.49
CA GLY A 45 -1.45 -20.75 -8.38
C GLY A 45 -2.70 -20.90 -7.52
N ASP A 46 -2.61 -21.72 -6.48
CA ASP A 46 -3.69 -21.90 -5.49
C ASP A 46 -4.04 -20.58 -4.78
N VAL A 47 -3.05 -19.70 -4.62
CA VAL A 47 -3.22 -18.33 -4.11
C VAL A 47 -2.37 -17.38 -4.94
N ASN A 48 -2.90 -16.22 -5.32
CA ASN A 48 -2.15 -15.26 -6.14
C ASN A 48 -1.70 -14.04 -5.33
N LEU A 49 -0.53 -13.50 -5.65
CA LEU A 49 -0.08 -12.18 -5.18
C LEU A 49 -0.25 -11.13 -6.28
N GLY A 50 -0.68 -9.93 -5.91
CA GLY A 50 -0.76 -8.78 -6.80
C GLY A 50 0.54 -7.98 -6.82
N GLY A 51 0.88 -7.38 -7.96
CA GLY A 51 2.05 -6.52 -8.08
C GLY A 51 1.79 -5.28 -8.93
N LEU A 52 2.31 -4.13 -8.50
CA LEU A 52 2.28 -2.86 -9.22
C LEU A 52 3.70 -2.35 -9.41
N PHE A 53 4.13 -2.25 -10.67
CA PHE A 53 5.51 -1.85 -11.01
C PHE A 53 5.53 -0.85 -12.15
N GLU A 54 6.46 0.10 -12.12
CA GLU A 54 6.72 0.99 -13.25
C GLU A 54 7.59 0.28 -14.30
N VAL A 55 6.97 -0.48 -15.19
CA VAL A 55 7.73 -1.10 -16.32
C VAL A 55 7.94 -0.08 -17.43
N HIS A 56 7.07 0.92 -17.53
CA HIS A 56 7.25 2.09 -18.37
C HIS A 56 7.09 3.38 -17.57
N TYR A 57 7.95 4.38 -17.79
CA TYR A 57 7.90 5.65 -17.05
C TYR A 57 7.03 6.73 -17.72
N THR A 58 6.48 6.48 -18.91
CA THR A 58 5.67 7.47 -19.65
C THR A 58 4.35 6.88 -20.15
N SER A 59 3.25 7.51 -19.75
CA SER A 59 1.91 7.27 -20.29
C SER A 59 1.52 8.34 -21.31
N VAL A 60 1.08 7.93 -22.50
CA VAL A 60 0.57 8.84 -23.55
C VAL A 60 -0.94 8.68 -23.64
N PHE A 61 -1.68 9.73 -23.25
CA PHE A 61 -3.13 9.76 -23.35
C PHE A 61 -3.54 10.29 -24.73
N PRO A 62 -4.49 9.63 -25.42
CA PRO A 62 -5.06 10.15 -26.66
C PRO A 62 -5.85 11.43 -26.38
N GLU A 63 -6.04 12.27 -27.40
CA GLU A 63 -6.87 13.47 -27.27
C GLU A 63 -8.35 13.10 -27.07
N TRP A 64 -9.01 13.80 -26.14
CA TRP A 64 -10.38 13.49 -25.72
C TRP A 64 -11.33 14.46 -26.40
N THR A 65 -12.08 13.98 -27.39
CA THR A 65 -13.15 14.76 -28.02
C THR A 65 -14.48 14.66 -27.27
N PHE A 66 -14.56 13.80 -26.26
CA PHE A 66 -15.78 13.50 -25.47
C PHE A 66 -17.00 13.07 -26.31
N THR A 67 -16.79 12.64 -27.55
CA THR A 67 -17.85 12.19 -28.47
C THR A 67 -17.99 10.67 -28.55
N SER A 68 -17.01 9.93 -28.01
CA SER A 68 -16.99 8.47 -27.99
C SER A 68 -16.19 7.98 -26.78
N GLU A 69 -16.21 6.67 -26.52
CA GLU A 69 -15.41 6.10 -25.44
C GLU A 69 -13.92 6.39 -25.68
N PRO A 70 -13.22 6.95 -24.68
CA PRO A 70 -11.81 7.31 -24.82
C PRO A 70 -10.95 6.07 -25.05
N ARG A 71 -10.03 6.16 -26.01
CA ARG A 71 -9.03 5.12 -26.26
C ARG A 71 -8.11 4.95 -25.05
N GLN A 72 -7.59 3.75 -24.86
CA GLN A 72 -6.69 3.46 -23.74
C GLN A 72 -5.34 4.18 -23.94
N PRO A 73 -4.70 4.64 -22.85
CA PRO A 73 -3.37 5.23 -22.92
C PRO A 73 -2.34 4.20 -23.38
N THR A 74 -1.28 4.66 -24.06
CA THR A 74 -0.14 3.82 -24.43
C THR A 74 1.03 4.08 -23.49
N CYS A 75 1.73 3.00 -23.13
CA CYS A 75 2.91 3.07 -22.28
C CYS A 75 4.17 3.05 -23.15
N THR A 76 5.07 3.99 -22.88
CA THR A 76 6.32 4.17 -23.64
C THR A 76 7.47 4.49 -22.68
N GLY A 77 8.71 4.30 -23.14
CA GLY A 77 9.89 4.49 -22.29
C GLY A 77 10.04 3.36 -21.28
N PHE A 78 10.72 2.28 -21.67
CA PHE A 78 10.92 1.11 -20.82
C PHE A 78 11.85 1.44 -19.64
N ASP A 79 11.36 1.26 -18.42
CA ASP A 79 12.17 1.35 -17.22
C ASP A 79 12.71 -0.03 -16.84
N THR A 80 14.03 -0.18 -17.04
CA THR A 80 14.74 -1.39 -16.66
C THR A 80 14.68 -1.67 -15.15
N GLN A 81 14.56 -0.63 -14.30
CA GLN A 81 14.53 -0.80 -12.85
C GLN A 81 13.20 -1.39 -12.40
N GLY A 82 12.07 -0.81 -12.79
CA GLY A 82 10.77 -1.35 -12.44
C GLY A 82 10.48 -2.70 -13.10
N PHE A 83 11.00 -2.97 -14.31
CA PHE A 83 10.98 -4.34 -14.85
C PHE A 83 11.74 -5.35 -13.98
N ARG A 84 12.95 -4.99 -13.52
CA ARG A 84 13.71 -5.84 -12.58
C ARG A 84 12.96 -6.06 -11.28
N HIS A 85 12.25 -5.06 -10.76
CA HIS A 85 11.42 -5.20 -9.56
C HIS A 85 10.26 -6.17 -9.78
N ALA A 86 9.59 -6.10 -10.93
CA ALA A 86 8.55 -7.06 -11.30
C ALA A 86 9.12 -8.50 -11.36
N MET A 87 10.26 -8.67 -12.03
CA MET A 87 10.93 -9.98 -12.13
C MET A 87 11.45 -10.50 -10.79
N MET A 88 11.82 -9.62 -9.86
CA MET A 88 12.20 -10.01 -8.50
C MET A 88 11.03 -10.64 -7.75
N MET A 89 9.81 -10.11 -7.93
CA MET A 89 8.61 -10.72 -7.37
C MET A 89 8.33 -12.09 -8.01
N VAL A 90 8.48 -12.22 -9.34
CA VAL A 90 8.35 -13.50 -10.05
C VAL A 90 9.33 -14.53 -9.47
N PHE A 91 10.61 -14.16 -9.38
CA PHE A 91 11.66 -15.02 -8.84
C PHE A 91 11.36 -15.45 -7.39
N ALA A 92 10.95 -14.51 -6.53
CA ALA A 92 10.62 -14.83 -5.14
C ALA A 92 9.45 -15.83 -5.04
N VAL A 93 8.43 -15.70 -5.89
CA VAL A 93 7.33 -16.67 -5.95
C VAL A 93 7.83 -18.05 -6.38
N GLU A 94 8.72 -18.13 -7.36
CA GLU A 94 9.29 -19.39 -7.82
C GLU A 94 10.15 -20.08 -6.76
N GLU A 95 10.97 -19.32 -6.03
CA GLU A 95 11.77 -19.83 -4.92
C GLU A 95 10.88 -20.35 -3.78
N ILE A 96 9.80 -19.64 -3.43
CA ILE A 96 8.85 -20.08 -2.41
C ILE A 96 8.19 -21.40 -2.83
N ASN A 97 7.73 -21.49 -4.07
CA ASN A 97 7.09 -22.70 -4.60
C ASN A 97 8.03 -23.91 -4.67
N THR A 98 9.34 -23.67 -4.77
CA THR A 98 10.36 -24.74 -4.79
C THR A 98 10.66 -25.26 -3.38
N ASN A 99 10.46 -24.44 -2.34
CA ASN A 99 10.76 -24.79 -0.96
C ASN A 99 9.52 -25.28 -0.20
N PHE A 100 9.38 -26.61 -0.10
CA PHE A 100 8.28 -27.27 0.61
C PHE A 100 8.15 -26.93 2.09
N ASN A 101 9.17 -26.32 2.72
CA ASN A 101 9.10 -25.91 4.12
C ASN A 101 8.41 -24.55 4.33
N LEU A 102 8.26 -23.73 3.29
CA LEU A 102 7.65 -22.39 3.40
C LEU A 102 6.13 -22.45 3.25
N LEU A 103 5.64 -23.11 2.19
CA LEU A 103 4.22 -23.29 1.91
C LEU A 103 3.95 -24.74 1.46
N PRO A 104 3.79 -25.68 2.41
CA PRO A 104 3.55 -27.08 2.07
C PRO A 104 2.19 -27.24 1.37
N ASN A 105 2.18 -27.89 0.21
CA ASN A 105 0.98 -28.21 -0.60
C ASN A 105 0.18 -27.00 -1.11
N ILE A 106 0.78 -25.81 -1.16
CA ILE A 106 0.16 -24.60 -1.71
C ILE A 106 1.12 -23.98 -2.72
N THR A 107 0.61 -23.70 -3.91
CA THR A 107 1.34 -22.98 -4.96
C THR A 107 0.95 -21.50 -4.97
N LEU A 108 1.95 -20.62 -4.94
CA LEU A 108 1.77 -19.19 -5.17
C LEU A 108 1.77 -18.89 -6.67
N GLY A 109 0.74 -18.17 -7.11
CA GLY A 109 0.71 -17.47 -8.38
C GLY A 109 0.93 -15.97 -8.21
N TYR A 110 0.88 -15.24 -9.31
CA TYR A 110 0.98 -13.79 -9.31
C TYR A 110 0.19 -13.14 -10.44
N SER A 111 -0.21 -11.89 -10.23
CA SER A 111 -0.73 -10.97 -11.24
C SER A 111 -0.03 -9.63 -11.09
N LEU A 112 0.83 -9.29 -12.03
CA LEU A 112 1.62 -8.06 -12.01
C LEU A 112 1.08 -7.11 -13.08
N TYR A 113 1.00 -5.82 -12.78
CA TYR A 113 0.60 -4.79 -13.74
C TYR A 113 1.59 -3.64 -13.80
N ASP A 114 1.73 -3.08 -14.98
CA ASP A 114 2.49 -1.88 -15.25
C ASP A 114 1.67 -0.62 -14.87
N ASN A 115 2.20 0.20 -13.96
CA ASN A 115 1.57 1.47 -13.58
C ASN A 115 1.86 2.61 -14.58
N CYS A 116 2.81 2.40 -15.52
CA CYS A 116 3.08 3.30 -16.62
C CYS A 116 3.47 4.74 -16.20
N GLY A 117 4.01 4.91 -14.98
CA GLY A 117 4.33 6.21 -14.40
C GLY A 117 3.11 7.11 -14.16
N ALA A 118 1.90 6.55 -14.18
CA ALA A 118 0.65 7.33 -14.12
C ALA A 118 -0.30 6.81 -13.04
N LEU A 119 -0.65 7.70 -12.11
CA LEU A 119 -1.55 7.42 -10.99
C LEU A 119 -2.83 6.70 -11.43
N VAL A 120 -3.48 7.20 -12.49
CA VAL A 120 -4.75 6.65 -12.98
C VAL A 120 -4.61 5.21 -13.52
N ILE A 121 -3.45 4.85 -14.07
CA ILE A 121 -3.19 3.50 -14.59
C ILE A 121 -2.87 2.56 -13.43
N GLY A 122 -1.96 2.97 -12.53
CA GLY A 122 -1.65 2.21 -11.30
C GLY A 122 -2.89 1.97 -10.42
N PHE A 123 -3.75 2.98 -10.27
CA PHE A 123 -5.00 2.85 -9.51
C PHE A 123 -6.00 1.89 -10.18
N ARG A 124 -6.14 1.93 -11.52
CA ARG A 124 -6.96 0.95 -12.25
C ARG A 124 -6.42 -0.47 -12.06
N ALA A 125 -5.11 -0.64 -12.12
CA ALA A 125 -4.46 -1.93 -11.87
C ALA A 125 -4.72 -2.43 -10.45
N ALA A 126 -4.62 -1.56 -9.44
CA ALA A 126 -4.93 -1.88 -8.06
C ALA A 126 -6.38 -2.38 -7.89
N LEU A 127 -7.34 -1.69 -8.51
CA LEU A 127 -8.74 -2.10 -8.51
C LEU A 127 -8.96 -3.44 -9.20
N VAL A 128 -8.30 -3.66 -10.35
CA VAL A 128 -8.35 -4.94 -11.07
C VAL A 128 -7.79 -6.09 -10.24
N LEU A 129 -6.70 -5.87 -9.50
CA LEU A 129 -6.14 -6.86 -8.58
C LEU A 129 -7.11 -7.19 -7.44
N ALA A 130 -7.87 -6.20 -6.98
CA ALA A 130 -8.80 -6.34 -5.87
C ALA A 130 -10.15 -6.97 -6.24
N SER A 131 -10.66 -6.64 -7.42
CA SER A 131 -12.01 -7.02 -7.85
C SER A 131 -12.02 -8.13 -8.91
N GLY A 132 -10.87 -8.41 -9.53
CA GLY A 132 -10.75 -9.40 -10.59
C GLY A 132 -11.26 -8.87 -11.93
N GLN A 133 -11.25 -9.73 -12.96
CA GLN A 133 -11.77 -9.40 -14.29
C GLN A 133 -12.83 -10.39 -14.80
N GLU A 134 -13.39 -11.22 -13.92
CA GLU A 134 -14.40 -12.20 -14.32
C GLU A 134 -15.72 -11.51 -14.70
N GLN A 135 -16.29 -11.89 -15.84
CA GLN A 135 -17.48 -11.25 -16.41
C GLN A 135 -18.77 -11.58 -15.65
N GLN A 136 -18.78 -12.68 -14.89
CA GLN A 136 -19.90 -13.14 -14.08
C GLN A 136 -19.39 -13.47 -12.69
N PHE A 137 -19.82 -12.69 -11.70
CA PHE A 137 -19.56 -12.98 -10.30
C PHE A 137 -20.84 -13.57 -9.69
N LEU A 138 -20.76 -14.79 -9.16
CA LEU A 138 -21.85 -15.35 -8.35
C LEU A 138 -21.81 -14.63 -7.01
N PHE A 139 -22.80 -13.75 -6.78
CA PHE A 139 -23.02 -13.15 -5.47
C PHE A 139 -23.40 -14.26 -4.50
N GLN A 140 -22.43 -14.75 -3.73
CA GLN A 140 -22.76 -15.32 -2.44
C GLN A 140 -23.05 -14.11 -1.55
N GLU A 141 -24.26 -14.05 -0.97
CA GLU A 141 -24.94 -12.86 -0.40
C GLU A 141 -24.14 -11.97 0.58
N ASN A 142 -22.90 -12.31 0.91
CA ASN A 142 -22.04 -11.65 1.89
C ASN A 142 -20.70 -11.13 1.34
N CYS A 143 -20.47 -11.05 0.02
CA CYS A 143 -19.16 -10.70 -0.54
C CYS A 143 -18.00 -11.58 0.01
N LEU A 144 -18.31 -12.82 0.40
CA LEU A 144 -17.36 -13.79 0.97
C LEU A 144 -16.60 -14.56 -0.12
N GLY A 145 -16.31 -13.92 -1.24
CA GLY A 145 -15.39 -14.47 -2.23
C GLY A 145 -13.95 -14.20 -1.78
N ASN A 146 -13.05 -15.19 -1.93
CA ASN A 146 -11.63 -14.92 -1.74
C ASN A 146 -11.22 -13.83 -2.74
N PRO A 147 -10.53 -12.76 -2.29
CA PRO A 147 -10.05 -11.76 -3.23
C PRO A 147 -9.15 -12.43 -4.28
N PRO A 148 -9.12 -11.92 -5.52
CA PRO A 148 -8.32 -12.50 -6.60
C PRO A 148 -6.84 -12.61 -6.26
N VAL A 149 -6.37 -11.76 -5.33
CA VAL A 149 -5.02 -11.80 -4.76
C VAL A 149 -5.06 -11.69 -3.24
N LEU A 150 -4.07 -12.28 -2.56
CA LEU A 150 -3.91 -12.25 -1.10
C LEU A 150 -3.43 -10.89 -0.58
N GLY A 151 -2.71 -10.14 -1.43
CA GLY A 151 -2.15 -8.84 -1.13
C GLY A 151 -1.42 -8.28 -2.34
N ILE A 152 -1.12 -6.98 -2.31
CA ILE A 152 -0.49 -6.27 -3.42
C ILE A 152 0.90 -5.78 -3.00
N VAL A 153 1.92 -6.07 -3.79
CA VAL A 153 3.28 -5.55 -3.63
C VAL A 153 3.48 -4.36 -4.57
N GLY A 154 3.89 -3.22 -4.03
CA GLY A 154 3.88 -1.94 -4.75
C GLY A 154 2.69 -1.07 -4.31
N ASP A 155 2.50 0.13 -4.87
CA ASP A 155 3.19 0.77 -5.99
C ASP A 155 4.59 1.34 -5.59
N SER A 156 5.43 1.66 -6.57
CA SER A 156 6.72 2.35 -6.38
C SER A 156 6.56 3.81 -5.93
N TYR A 157 5.50 4.49 -6.38
CA TYR A 157 5.20 5.87 -5.98
C TYR A 157 4.26 5.91 -4.78
N SER A 158 4.65 6.65 -3.75
CA SER A 158 3.85 6.83 -2.53
C SER A 158 2.47 7.40 -2.81
N THR A 159 2.35 8.40 -3.70
CA THR A 159 1.06 8.97 -4.11
C THR A 159 0.13 7.92 -4.70
N PHE A 160 0.67 6.96 -5.46
CA PHE A 160 -0.12 5.91 -6.11
C PHE A 160 -0.55 4.85 -5.09
N SER A 161 0.36 4.48 -4.19
CA SER A 161 0.08 3.59 -3.07
C SER A 161 -0.97 4.16 -2.12
N ILE A 162 -0.92 5.46 -1.77
CA ILE A 162 -1.91 6.11 -0.90
C ILE A 162 -3.30 6.15 -1.57
N ALA A 163 -3.35 6.58 -2.82
CA ALA A 163 -4.61 6.62 -3.56
C ALA A 163 -5.25 5.23 -3.66
N SER A 164 -4.43 4.22 -3.92
CA SER A 164 -4.86 2.82 -4.00
C SER A 164 -5.26 2.28 -2.62
N SER A 165 -4.45 2.49 -1.59
CA SER A 165 -4.68 1.93 -0.25
C SER A 165 -5.94 2.48 0.41
N ASN A 166 -6.26 3.76 0.21
CA ASN A 166 -7.49 4.37 0.71
C ASN A 166 -8.75 3.63 0.23
N VAL A 167 -8.71 3.08 -0.98
CA VAL A 167 -9.84 2.33 -1.54
C VAL A 167 -9.70 0.83 -1.25
N LEU A 168 -8.50 0.26 -1.35
CA LEU A 168 -8.24 -1.15 -1.10
C LEU A 168 -8.42 -1.55 0.37
N GLY A 169 -8.26 -0.61 1.30
CA GLY A 169 -8.58 -0.80 2.71
C GLY A 169 -10.07 -1.18 2.94
N LEU A 170 -10.98 -0.69 2.09
CA LEU A 170 -12.41 -1.06 2.14
C LEU A 170 -12.63 -2.55 1.83
N PHE A 171 -11.75 -3.13 1.00
CA PHE A 171 -11.78 -4.54 0.62
C PHE A 171 -10.90 -5.42 1.53
N ARG A 172 -10.35 -4.85 2.61
CA ARG A 172 -9.41 -5.51 3.55
C ARG A 172 -8.21 -6.13 2.83
N LEU A 173 -7.77 -5.52 1.72
CA LEU A 173 -6.65 -6.00 0.92
C LEU A 173 -5.34 -5.34 1.37
N PRO A 174 -4.37 -6.11 1.89
CA PRO A 174 -3.11 -5.54 2.33
C PRO A 174 -2.27 -5.10 1.14
N MET A 175 -1.79 -3.86 1.19
CA MET A 175 -0.76 -3.33 0.28
C MET A 175 0.58 -3.26 1.01
N LEU A 176 1.62 -3.82 0.40
CA LEU A 176 2.98 -3.86 0.92
C LEU A 176 3.90 -3.08 -0.01
N GLN A 177 4.48 -2.01 0.51
CA GLN A 177 5.56 -1.28 -0.16
C GLN A 177 6.91 -1.71 0.44
N ARG A 178 7.96 -1.76 -0.39
CA ARG A 178 9.32 -2.13 0.06
C ARG A 178 9.80 -1.17 1.17
N ARG A 179 9.92 -1.68 2.40
CA ARG A 179 10.50 -0.96 3.55
C ARG A 179 12.00 -1.22 3.62
N PHE A 180 12.80 -0.17 3.45
CA PHE A 180 14.24 -0.15 3.74
C PHE A 180 14.46 0.10 5.22
N MET A 181 15.18 -0.81 5.90
CA MET A 181 15.68 -0.54 7.25
C MET A 181 16.79 0.51 7.16
N LEU A 182 16.61 1.63 7.86
CA LEU A 182 17.57 2.73 7.85
C LEU A 182 18.28 2.82 9.20
N ASN A 183 19.59 3.00 9.13
CA ASN A 183 20.40 3.39 10.28
C ASN A 183 20.20 4.91 10.50
N GLY A 184 19.96 5.31 11.74
CA GLY A 184 19.62 6.70 12.08
C GLY A 184 20.06 7.06 13.49
N MET A 185 20.16 8.36 13.78
CA MET A 185 20.50 8.88 15.11
C MET A 185 19.23 8.93 15.97
N HIS A 186 19.33 8.47 17.21
CA HIS A 186 18.19 8.43 18.12
C HIS A 186 18.54 9.00 19.49
N LYS A 187 17.64 9.82 20.02
CA LYS A 187 17.66 10.29 21.41
C LYS A 187 16.29 10.06 22.03
N PRO A 188 16.19 9.35 23.16
CA PRO A 188 14.91 9.15 23.83
C PRO A 188 14.40 10.45 24.46
N GLY A 189 13.09 10.53 24.62
CA GLY A 189 12.37 11.61 25.30
C GLY A 189 10.88 11.27 25.38
N ASP A 190 10.13 12.03 26.18
CA ASP A 190 8.68 11.87 26.33
C ASP A 190 7.93 12.14 25.02
N VAL A 191 8.50 13.01 24.18
CA VAL A 191 7.99 13.35 22.85
C VAL A 191 9.12 13.23 21.84
N ILE A 192 8.97 12.39 20.82
CA ILE A 192 9.99 12.22 19.77
C ILE A 192 9.66 13.10 18.56
N LEU A 193 10.64 13.85 18.09
CA LEU A 193 10.60 14.55 16.80
C LEU A 193 11.40 13.78 15.74
N GLY A 194 10.78 13.56 14.58
CA GLY A 194 11.40 12.87 13.46
C GLY A 194 12.16 13.84 12.58
N GLY A 195 13.29 13.42 12.04
CA GLY A 195 14.05 14.21 11.09
C GLY A 195 14.46 13.43 9.85
N LEU A 196 14.33 14.05 8.67
CA LEU A 196 14.80 13.51 7.39
C LEU A 196 15.80 14.47 6.78
N PHE A 197 17.05 14.04 6.65
CA PHE A 197 18.13 14.89 6.18
C PHE A 197 18.95 14.18 5.11
N GLU A 198 19.40 14.93 4.11
CA GLU A 198 20.37 14.48 3.11
C GLU A 198 21.78 14.50 3.74
N VAL A 199 22.08 13.55 4.63
CA VAL A 199 23.43 13.48 5.24
C VAL A 199 24.43 12.90 4.24
N HIS A 200 23.95 12.07 3.32
CA HIS A 200 24.69 11.60 2.16
C HIS A 200 23.96 11.92 0.86
N TYR A 201 24.70 12.13 -0.23
CA TYR A 201 24.13 12.48 -1.55
C TYR A 201 24.23 11.35 -2.59
N THR A 202 24.82 10.20 -2.25
CA THR A 202 24.83 9.03 -3.13
C THR A 202 24.32 7.79 -2.41
N SER A 203 23.49 7.02 -3.11
CA SER A 203 23.08 5.68 -2.71
C SER A 203 23.78 4.65 -3.61
N VAL A 204 24.64 3.83 -3.01
CA VAL A 204 25.29 2.70 -3.68
C VAL A 204 24.50 1.44 -3.36
N PHE A 205 23.76 0.98 -4.36
CA PHE A 205 23.11 -0.33 -4.30
C PHE A 205 24.16 -1.41 -4.56
N PRO A 206 24.31 -2.41 -3.68
CA PRO A 206 25.25 -3.50 -3.91
C PRO A 206 24.87 -4.24 -5.19
N GLU A 207 25.88 -4.78 -5.87
CA GLU A 207 25.65 -5.61 -7.05
C GLU A 207 24.80 -6.82 -6.65
N LEU A 208 23.59 -6.90 -7.20
CA LEU A 208 22.65 -7.93 -6.83
C LEU A 208 22.95 -9.16 -7.68
N THR A 209 23.60 -10.15 -7.09
CA THR A 209 23.84 -11.45 -7.73
C THR A 209 22.66 -12.41 -7.58
N PHE A 210 21.61 -12.01 -6.85
CA PHE A 210 20.36 -12.74 -6.64
C PHE A 210 20.51 -14.16 -6.07
N THR A 211 21.66 -14.46 -5.47
CA THR A 211 21.94 -15.75 -4.81
C THR A 211 21.86 -15.66 -3.29
N THR A 212 21.90 -14.44 -2.75
CA THR A 212 21.82 -14.16 -1.31
C THR A 212 21.04 -12.88 -1.06
N LYS A 213 20.57 -12.71 0.18
CA LYS A 213 19.91 -11.48 0.63
C LYS A 213 20.81 -10.28 0.30
N PRO A 214 20.32 -9.26 -0.42
CA PRO A 214 21.09 -8.07 -0.71
C PRO A 214 21.60 -7.42 0.56
N ASN A 215 22.85 -6.97 0.54
CA ASN A 215 23.34 -6.07 1.58
C ASN A 215 22.48 -4.79 1.57
N GLN A 216 22.35 -4.14 2.73
CA GLN A 216 21.65 -2.86 2.81
C GLN A 216 22.31 -1.84 1.87
N PRO A 217 21.53 -0.95 1.22
CA PRO A 217 22.09 0.13 0.41
C PRO A 217 23.09 0.92 1.25
N SER A 218 24.27 1.17 0.70
CA SER A 218 25.27 2.02 1.36
C SER A 218 25.01 3.46 0.94
N CYS A 219 24.79 4.34 1.91
CA CYS A 219 24.83 5.76 1.66
C CYS A 219 26.29 6.21 1.67
N GLN A 220 26.70 6.96 0.65
CA GLN A 220 28.08 7.41 0.44
C GLN A 220 28.08 8.88 0.01
N GLY A 221 29.24 9.52 0.12
CA GLY A 221 29.38 10.95 -0.19
C GLY A 221 28.71 11.80 0.88
N PHE A 222 29.49 12.29 1.82
CA PHE A 222 29.00 13.10 2.94
C PHE A 222 28.59 14.49 2.44
N ASP A 223 27.39 14.93 2.80
CA ASP A 223 26.88 16.27 2.55
C ASP A 223 26.95 17.12 3.84
N PRO A 224 27.90 18.07 3.95
CA PRO A 224 28.04 18.90 5.14
C PRO A 224 26.80 19.76 5.46
N PRO A 225 26.07 20.36 4.49
CA PRO A 225 24.79 21.02 4.73
C PRO A 225 23.73 20.16 5.42
N GLY A 226 23.39 18.98 4.89
CA GLY A 226 22.39 18.10 5.48
C GLY A 226 22.79 17.60 6.86
N PHE A 227 24.08 17.32 7.08
CA PHE A 227 24.60 17.03 8.42
C PHE A 227 24.45 18.21 9.39
N ARG A 228 24.76 19.44 8.95
CA ARG A 228 24.53 20.64 9.78
C ARG A 228 23.06 20.82 10.13
N HIS A 229 22.13 20.55 9.21
CA HIS A 229 20.70 20.61 9.48
C HIS A 229 20.28 19.58 10.54
N ALA A 230 20.73 18.33 10.39
CA ALA A 230 20.49 17.27 11.37
C ALA A 230 21.03 17.64 12.78
N MET A 231 22.27 18.16 12.84
CA MET A 231 22.88 18.59 14.09
C MET A 231 22.23 19.83 14.68
N THR A 232 21.74 20.75 13.85
CA THR A 232 21.01 21.94 14.32
C THR A 232 19.71 21.53 14.99
N MET A 233 18.98 20.56 14.44
CA MET A 233 17.79 20.00 15.08
C MET A 233 18.13 19.34 16.42
N ALA A 234 19.17 18.50 16.47
CA ALA A 234 19.60 17.85 17.70
C ALA A 234 20.01 18.88 18.78
N PHE A 235 20.78 19.90 18.39
CA PHE A 235 21.21 20.98 19.28
C PHE A 235 20.02 21.80 19.79
N ALA A 236 19.08 22.15 18.93
CA ALA A 236 17.88 22.89 19.33
C ALA A 236 17.05 22.11 20.36
N ILE A 237 16.89 20.81 20.17
CA ILE A 237 16.21 19.93 21.14
C ILE A 237 16.95 19.91 22.49
N ASP A 238 18.28 19.87 22.47
CA ASP A 238 19.09 19.91 23.68
C ASP A 238 18.97 21.25 24.43
N GLU A 239 18.94 22.37 23.71
CA GLU A 239 18.75 23.69 24.31
C GLU A 239 17.33 23.87 24.87
N ILE A 240 16.29 23.36 24.18
CA ILE A 240 14.91 23.38 24.68
C ILE A 240 14.83 22.60 26.00
N ASN A 241 15.40 21.39 26.05
CA ASN A 241 15.39 20.54 27.23
C ASN A 241 16.15 21.14 28.42
N LYS A 242 17.08 22.09 28.21
CA LYS A 242 17.78 22.80 29.30
C LYS A 242 16.92 23.87 29.97
N ASN A 243 15.85 24.34 29.32
CA ASN A 243 15.00 25.40 29.84
C ASN A 243 13.63 24.85 30.27
N SER A 244 13.49 24.58 31.56
CA SER A 244 12.25 24.08 32.18
C SER A 244 11.03 25.00 32.04
N ASN A 245 11.23 26.27 31.64
CA ASN A 245 10.13 27.19 31.38
C ASN A 245 9.48 26.99 30.01
N LEU A 246 10.17 26.34 29.06
CA LEU A 246 9.63 26.06 27.72
C LEU A 246 8.75 24.80 27.73
N LEU A 247 9.23 23.75 28.38
CA LEU A 247 8.54 22.46 28.47
C LEU A 247 8.59 21.96 29.93
N PRO A 248 7.65 22.40 30.79
CA PRO A 248 7.61 21.93 32.17
C PRO A 248 7.24 20.45 32.21
N ASN A 249 8.11 19.64 32.82
CA ASN A 249 7.94 18.19 33.02
C ASN A 249 7.85 17.35 31.74
N LEU A 250 8.38 17.83 30.62
CA LEU A 250 8.48 17.08 29.37
C LEU A 250 9.88 17.19 28.79
N THR A 251 10.38 16.09 28.25
CA THR A 251 11.64 16.03 27.51
C THR A 251 11.37 15.70 26.04
N LEU A 252 12.02 16.44 25.14
CA LEU A 252 12.02 16.14 23.72
C LEU A 252 13.14 15.15 23.40
N GLY A 253 12.82 14.12 22.62
CA GLY A 253 13.76 13.24 21.95
C GLY A 253 13.71 13.42 20.43
N TYR A 254 14.53 12.66 19.71
CA TYR A 254 14.52 12.69 18.26
C TYR A 254 14.84 11.34 17.62
N SER A 255 14.39 11.17 16.37
CA SER A 255 14.81 10.09 15.47
C SER A 255 15.16 10.68 14.11
N LEU A 256 16.45 10.73 13.77
CA LEU A 256 16.94 11.37 12.54
C LEU A 256 17.40 10.29 11.57
N TYR A 257 16.91 10.34 10.34
CA TYR A 257 17.25 9.42 9.28
C TYR A 257 17.90 10.15 8.10
N ASP A 258 18.87 9.46 7.51
CA ASP A 258 19.45 9.85 6.24
C ASP A 258 18.58 9.37 5.08
N ASN A 259 18.12 10.28 4.25
CA ASN A 259 17.35 9.96 3.04
C ASN A 259 18.26 9.69 1.82
N CYS A 260 19.57 9.89 1.95
CA CYS A 260 20.60 9.64 0.96
C CYS A 260 20.31 10.26 -0.43
N ALA A 261 19.67 11.44 -0.44
CA ALA A 261 19.15 12.12 -1.63
C ALA A 261 18.33 11.21 -2.57
N THR A 262 17.70 10.17 -2.02
CA THR A 262 16.99 9.13 -2.77
C THR A 262 15.58 9.01 -2.23
N LEU A 263 14.58 9.23 -3.08
CA LEU A 263 13.15 9.22 -2.70
C LEU A 263 12.73 7.91 -2.00
N VAL A 264 13.26 6.78 -2.48
CA VAL A 264 12.98 5.45 -1.94
C VAL A 264 13.45 5.30 -0.49
N ILE A 265 14.64 5.82 -0.17
CA ILE A 265 15.21 5.79 1.18
C ILE A 265 14.45 6.81 2.06
N GLY A 266 14.23 8.04 1.56
CA GLY A 266 13.49 9.07 2.27
C GLY A 266 12.06 8.69 2.65
N PHE A 267 11.33 8.00 1.76
CA PHE A 267 9.97 7.55 2.06
C PHE A 267 9.97 6.41 3.08
N SER A 268 10.91 5.47 2.98
CA SER A 268 11.05 4.40 3.98
C SER A 268 11.38 4.94 5.37
N ALA A 269 12.16 6.02 5.42
CA ALA A 269 12.47 6.77 6.63
C ALA A 269 11.22 7.41 7.23
N ALA A 270 10.46 8.14 6.40
CA ALA A 270 9.22 8.79 6.79
C ALA A 270 8.20 7.78 7.35
N LEU A 271 8.03 6.65 6.67
CA LEU A 271 7.14 5.58 7.12
C LEU A 271 7.62 4.97 8.44
N SER A 272 8.94 4.78 8.61
CA SER A 272 9.50 4.26 9.87
C SER A 272 9.34 5.24 11.03
N LEU A 273 9.36 6.54 10.77
CA LEU A 273 9.02 7.57 11.77
C LEU A 273 7.53 7.56 12.12
N ALA A 274 6.65 7.40 11.12
CA ALA A 274 5.22 7.40 11.33
C ALA A 274 4.69 6.11 11.99
N SER A 275 5.24 4.94 11.63
CA SER A 275 4.75 3.63 12.07
C SER A 275 5.41 3.10 13.34
N GLY A 276 6.53 3.69 13.77
CA GLY A 276 7.34 3.17 14.88
C GLY A 276 8.24 2.00 14.50
N ARG A 277 9.15 1.67 15.45
CA ARG A 277 10.17 0.62 15.35
C ARG A 277 9.83 -0.67 16.11
N GLU A 278 8.71 -0.75 16.82
CA GLU A 278 8.39 -1.96 17.60
C GLU A 278 7.92 -3.11 16.70
N GLU A 279 8.56 -4.26 16.89
CA GLU A 279 8.39 -5.53 16.16
C GLU A 279 7.07 -6.27 16.47
N GLN A 280 6.13 -5.68 17.21
CA GLN A 280 4.88 -6.35 17.58
C GLN A 280 3.66 -5.55 17.12
N PHE A 281 3.38 -5.64 15.81
CA PHE A 281 2.01 -5.47 15.33
C PHE A 281 1.19 -6.70 15.70
N LEU A 282 0.63 -6.70 16.91
CA LEU A 282 -0.58 -7.47 17.14
C LEU A 282 -1.68 -6.76 16.37
N ALA A 283 -2.17 -7.41 15.31
CA ALA A 283 -3.35 -6.96 14.57
C ALA A 283 -4.55 -6.94 15.52
N GLN A 284 -4.74 -5.83 16.23
CA GLN A 284 -5.94 -5.54 16.99
C GLN A 284 -6.66 -4.39 16.30
N GLU A 285 -7.97 -4.59 16.11
CA GLU A 285 -8.88 -3.81 15.26
C GLU A 285 -9.07 -2.33 15.68
N ASN A 286 -8.30 -1.84 16.65
CA ASN A 286 -8.27 -0.44 17.05
C ASN A 286 -6.82 0.00 17.19
N CYS A 287 -6.41 1.02 16.44
CA CYS A 287 -5.12 1.71 16.63
C CYS A 287 -5.13 2.44 17.98
N VAL A 288 -4.88 1.72 19.07
CA VAL A 288 -4.72 2.28 20.41
C VAL A 288 -3.23 2.50 20.63
N GLY A 289 -2.78 3.72 20.35
CA GLY A 289 -1.40 4.13 20.60
C GLY A 289 -1.16 5.57 20.14
N SER A 290 -0.45 6.35 20.95
CA SER A 290 0.07 7.64 20.52
C SER A 290 1.07 7.40 19.39
N PRO A 291 1.08 8.24 18.33
CA PRO A 291 2.09 8.11 17.29
C PRO A 291 3.49 8.19 17.92
N PRO A 292 4.42 7.32 17.51
CA PRO A 292 5.75 7.22 18.13
C PRO A 292 6.61 8.46 17.88
N VAL A 293 6.20 9.31 16.94
CA VAL A 293 6.83 10.58 16.56
C VAL A 293 5.75 11.64 16.37
N LEU A 294 5.88 12.80 17.03
CA LEU A 294 4.87 13.87 17.04
C LEU A 294 4.88 14.74 15.77
N GLY A 295 6.01 14.81 15.06
CA GLY A 295 6.15 15.56 13.83
C GLY A 295 7.47 15.24 13.12
N ILE A 296 7.50 15.42 11.81
CA ILE A 296 8.69 15.14 10.97
C ILE A 296 9.19 16.45 10.36
N VAL A 297 10.47 16.75 10.55
CA VAL A 297 11.15 17.94 10.01
C VAL A 297 12.21 17.48 9.01
N GLY A 298 12.22 18.03 7.80
CA GLY A 298 13.20 17.67 6.80
C GLY A 298 13.14 18.54 5.56
N GLU A 299 14.16 18.43 4.72
CA GLU A 299 14.21 19.11 3.43
C GLU A 299 13.31 18.33 2.46
N LEU A 300 12.20 18.96 2.04
CA LEU A 300 11.24 18.38 1.10
C LEU A 300 11.15 19.31 -0.11
N LEU A 301 11.80 18.92 -1.20
CA LEU A 301 11.28 19.19 -2.54
C LEU A 301 10.01 18.34 -2.76
N CYS A 302 8.96 18.59 -1.98
CA CYS A 302 7.57 18.35 -2.34
C CYS A 302 6.64 18.88 -1.24
N HIS A 303 5.67 19.71 -1.66
CA HIS A 303 4.58 20.24 -0.87
C HIS A 303 3.96 19.19 0.08
N MET A 304 4.26 19.27 1.39
CA MET A 304 3.38 18.71 2.40
C MET A 304 2.17 19.63 2.55
N LEU A 305 1.00 19.15 2.13
CA LEU A 305 -0.28 19.64 2.61
C LEU A 305 -0.39 19.22 4.08
N VAL A 306 -0.19 20.18 4.98
CA VAL A 306 -0.73 20.08 6.34
C VAL A 306 -2.25 20.21 6.20
N SER A 307 -2.98 19.14 6.46
CA SER A 307 -4.42 19.22 6.66
C SER A 307 -4.68 19.88 8.02
N GLU A 308 -5.25 21.08 8.00
CA GLU A 308 -6.00 21.62 9.14
C GLU A 308 -7.23 20.75 9.45
#